data_AF-A0A7W0X094-F1
#
_entry.id   AF-A0A7W0X094-F1
#
_cell.length_a   1.000
_cell.length_b   1.000
_cell.length_c   1.000
_cell.angle_alpha   90.00
_cell.angle_beta   90.00
_cell.angle_gamma   90.00
#
_symmetry.space_group_name_H-M   'P 1'
#
loop_
_entity.id
_entity.type
_entity.pdbx_description
1 polymer ?
#
loop_
_entity_poly.entity_id
_entity_poly.type
_entity_poly.pdbx_seq_one_letter_code
_entity_poly.pdbx_strand_id
1 'polypeptide(L)' 'MRPVLSAYDEWTRERPEGELDHSARLYLIDPAGRIREIYSLALFDERQAFLDIVAVEREARRALRR' A
#
# COMPACT_ATOMS: atom_id res chain seq x y z
N MET A 1 13.23 4.08 14.40
CA MET A 1 12.61 3.41 13.22
C MET A 1 11.62 2.30 13.57
N ARG A 2 11.71 1.65 14.75
CA ARG A 2 10.74 0.63 15.21
C ARG A 2 9.23 0.99 15.12
N PRO A 3 8.78 2.24 15.37
CA PRO A 3 7.34 2.53 15.43
C PRO A 3 6.61 2.39 14.08
N VAL A 4 7.29 2.66 12.97
CA VAL A 4 6.67 2.63 11.62
C VAL A 4 6.50 1.18 11.16
N LEU A 5 7.49 0.33 11.41
CA LEU A 5 7.49 -1.07 10.96
C LEU A 5 6.45 -1.92 11.70
N SER A 6 6.19 -1.64 12.99
CA SER A 6 5.14 -2.36 13.74
C SER A 6 3.72 -1.94 13.37
N ALA A 7 3.53 -0.75 12.77
CA ALA A 7 2.21 -0.21 12.46
C ALA A 7 1.56 -0.87 11.22
N TYR A 8 2.37 -1.45 10.33
CA TYR A 8 1.93 -2.04 9.07
C TYR A 8 2.14 -3.57 9.00
N ASP A 9 2.49 -4.22 10.12
CA ASP A 9 2.79 -5.66 10.23
C ASP A 9 3.85 -6.13 9.22
N GLU A 10 4.82 -5.26 8.98
CA GLU A 10 5.86 -5.45 7.97
C GLU A 10 7.06 -6.17 8.56
N TRP A 11 7.35 -7.38 8.05
CA TRP A 11 8.56 -8.13 8.41
C TRP A 11 9.81 -7.38 7.93
N THR A 12 10.80 -7.29 8.81
CA THR A 12 12.17 -6.88 8.47
C THR A 12 13.13 -7.99 8.86
N ARG A 13 13.98 -8.43 7.92
CA ARG A 13 15.08 -9.36 8.23
C ARG A 13 16.38 -8.59 8.21
N GLU A 14 17.11 -8.61 9.32
CA GLU A 14 18.47 -8.09 9.36
C GLU A 14 19.39 -9.01 8.53
N ARG A 15 20.14 -8.41 7.60
CA ARG A 15 21.22 -9.09 6.86
C ARG A 15 22.54 -8.98 7.66
N PRO A 16 23.52 -9.88 7.43
CA PRO A 16 24.79 -9.91 8.17
C PRO A 16 25.58 -8.59 8.18
N GLU A 17 25.34 -7.72 7.20
CA GLU A 17 26.06 -6.45 7.00
C GLU A 17 25.27 -5.23 7.52
N GLY A 18 24.16 -5.44 8.23
CA GLY A 18 23.33 -4.37 8.79
C GLY A 18 22.29 -3.81 7.82
N GLU A 19 22.17 -4.38 6.62
CA GLU A 19 21.08 -4.06 5.69
C GLU A 19 19.76 -4.64 6.21
N LEU A 20 18.67 -3.88 6.02
CA LEU A 20 17.32 -4.34 6.28
C LEU A 20 16.72 -4.91 5.00
N ASP A 21 16.47 -6.21 4.98
CA ASP A 21 15.67 -6.85 3.95
C ASP A 21 14.20 -6.53 4.25
N HIS A 22 13.75 -5.41 3.70
CA HIS A 22 12.41 -4.87 3.87
C HIS A 22 11.93 -4.36 2.51
N SER A 23 10.95 -5.05 1.93
CA SER A 23 10.29 -4.57 0.73
C SER A 23 9.52 -3.29 1.07
N ALA A 24 9.97 -2.14 0.59
CA ALA A 24 9.16 -0.94 0.67
C ALA A 24 7.81 -1.18 -0.03
N ARG A 25 6.71 -0.71 0.57
CA ARG A 25 5.36 -0.89 0.06
C ARG A 25 4.67 0.45 -0.16
N LEU A 26 3.73 0.46 -1.11
CA LEU A 26 2.82 1.57 -1.33
C LEU A 26 1.39 1.12 -0.99
N TYR A 27 0.66 1.96 -0.28
CA TYR A 27 -0.70 1.65 0.16
C TYR A 27 -1.71 2.51 -0.60
N LEU A 28 -2.68 1.89 -1.28
CA LEU A 28 -3.84 2.58 -1.79
C LEU A 28 -4.90 2.62 -0.69
N ILE A 29 -5.24 3.82 -0.21
CA ILE A 29 -6.21 4.02 0.87
C ILE A 29 -7.42 4.78 0.32
N ASP A 30 -8.63 4.28 0.59
CA ASP A 30 -9.86 4.96 0.17
C ASP A 30 -10.21 6.16 1.09
N PRO A 31 -11.17 7.01 0.71
CA PRO A 31 -11.58 8.15 1.55
C PRO A 31 -12.15 7.79 2.93
N ALA A 32 -12.54 6.53 3.15
CA ALA A 32 -13.00 6.04 4.46
C ALA A 32 -11.85 5.48 5.31
N GLY A 33 -10.60 5.60 4.84
CA GLY A 33 -9.40 5.12 5.54
C GLY A 33 -9.14 3.62 5.39
N ARG A 34 -9.83 2.93 4.48
CA ARG A 34 -9.64 1.49 4.25
C ARG A 34 -8.51 1.26 3.26
N ILE A 35 -7.62 0.33 3.58
CA ILE A 35 -6.61 -0.15 2.64
C ILE A 35 -7.31 -0.95 1.55
N ARG A 36 -7.11 -0.55 0.29
CA ARG A 36 -7.71 -1.17 -0.89
C ARG A 36 -6.73 -2.03 -1.65
N GLU A 37 -5.44 -1.68 -1.60
CA GLU A 37 -4.36 -2.44 -2.22
C GLU A 37 -3.02 -2.12 -1.52
N ILE A 38 -2.09 -3.07 -1.58
CA ILE A 38 -0.72 -2.94 -1.06
C ILE A 38 0.25 -3.37 -2.17
N TYR A 39 0.94 -2.40 -2.77
CA TYR A 39 1.91 -2.66 -3.82
C TYR A 39 3.30 -2.93 -3.26
N SER A 40 4.01 -3.88 -3.87
CA SER A 40 5.47 -3.98 -3.71
C SER A 40 6.15 -2.87 -4.51
N LEU A 41 6.97 -2.03 -3.86
CA LEU A 41 7.68 -0.95 -4.56
C LEU A 41 8.65 -1.50 -5.62
N ALA A 42 9.26 -2.66 -5.35
CA ALA A 42 10.20 -3.31 -6.27
C ALA A 42 9.54 -3.82 -7.55
N LEU A 43 8.22 -4.05 -7.53
CA LEU A 43 7.44 -4.58 -8.65
C LEU A 43 6.32 -3.62 -9.05
N PHE A 44 6.46 -2.34 -8.72
CA PHE A 44 5.39 -1.38 -8.89
C PHE A 44 5.07 -1.12 -10.37
N ASP A 45 3.79 -1.22 -10.71
CA ASP A 45 3.25 -0.85 -12.03
C ASP A 45 2.31 0.35 -11.87
N GLU A 46 2.77 1.51 -12.35
CA GLU A 46 2.02 2.77 -12.31
C GLU A 46 0.69 2.69 -13.06
N ARG A 47 0.62 1.93 -14.16
CA ARG A 47 -0.60 1.81 -14.95
C ARG A 47 -1.65 1.01 -14.20
N GLN A 48 -1.24 -0.08 -13.55
CA GLN A 48 -2.13 -0.86 -12.70
C GLN A 48 -2.64 -0.01 -11.53
N ALA A 49 -1.75 0.68 -10.83
CA ALA A 49 -2.12 1.55 -9.71
C ALA A 49 -3.11 2.65 -10.13
N PHE A 50 -2.92 3.26 -11.32
CA PHE A 50 -3.86 4.24 -11.85
C PHE A 50 -5.25 3.64 -12.09
N LEU A 51 -5.34 2.44 -12.65
CA LEU A 51 -6.62 1.77 -12.89
C LEU A 51 -7.34 1.45 -11.56
N ASP A 52 -6.59 1.02 -10.55
CA ASP A 52 -7.14 0.73 -9.22
C ASP A 52 -7.68 2.01 -8.55
N ILE A 53 -6.95 3.13 -8.65
CA ILE A 53 -7.43 4.44 -8.17
C ILE A 53 -8.76 4.81 -8.82
N VAL A 54 -8.84 4.72 -10.15
CA VAL A 54 -10.07 5.01 -10.90
C VAL A 54 -11.22 4.09 -10.48
N ALA A 55 -10.93 2.81 -10.19
CA ALA A 55 -11.93 1.87 -9.70
C ALA A 55 -12.45 2.27 -8.30
N VAL A 56 -11.56 2.60 -7.36
CA VAL A 56 -11.92 3.07 -6.01
C VAL A 56 -12.76 4.34 -6.08
N GLU A 57 -12.40 5.31 -6.93
CA GLU A 57 -13.20 6.53 -7.10
C GLU A 57 -14.61 6.24 -7.64
N ARG A 58 -14.73 5.34 -8.62
CA ARG A 58 -16.03 4.96 -9.20
C ARG A 58 -16.93 4.30 -8.16
N GLU A 59 -16.37 3.42 -7.32
CA GLU A 59 -17.10 2.80 -6.21
C GLU A 59 -17.58 3.84 -5.20
N ALA A 60 -16.72 4.76 -4.80
CA ALA A 60 -17.08 5.83 -3.87
C ALA A 60 -18.23 6.68 -4.42
N ARG A 61 -18.16 7.08 -5.70
CA ARG A 61 -19.23 7.84 -6.36
C ARG A 61 -20.56 7.07 -6.43
N ARG A 62 -20.52 5.74 -6.59
CA ARG A 62 -21.72 4.90 -6.57
C ARG A 62 -22.32 4.82 -5.18
N ALA A 63 -21.48 4.71 -4.14
CA ALA A 63 -21.93 4.67 -2.76
C ALA A 63 -22.65 5.97 -2.35
N LEU A 64 -22.20 7.14 -2.81
CA LEU A 64 -22.88 8.42 -2.55
C LEU A 64 -24.25 8.57 -3.23
N ARG A 65 -24.56 7.74 -4.23
CA ARG A 65 -25.82 7.81 -5.01
C ARG A 65 -26.87 6.82 -4.52
N ARG A 66 -26.56 6.02 -3.49
CA ARG A 66 -27.48 5.08 -2.85
C ARG A 66 -27.96 5.67 -1.54
#